data_AF-A0A9Q0YIG3-F1
#
_entry.id   AF-A0A9Q0YIG3-F1
#
_cell.length_a   1.000
_cell.length_b   1.000
_cell.length_c   1.000
_cell.angle_alpha   90.00
_cell.angle_beta   90.00
_cell.angle_gamma   90.00
#
_symmetry.space_group_name_H-M   'P 1'
#
loop_
_entity.id
_entity.type
_entity.pdbx_description
1 polymer ?
#
loop_
_entity_poly.entity_id
_entity_poly.type
_entity_poly.pdbx_seq_one_letter_code
_entity_poly.pdbx_strand_id
1 'polypeptide(L)'
;MPMYIVWTMEYNRVLPDTQGLHRRVPPHLIIVMWCLGVFKSSQPFDYGYQDNWKLSPVRGTEISKRRPNRVLTLSSTAVPFTLMTCSLSLAVLYLFCYFGRLDHYLRFVSFFICYWLTMVITQVIFTTASLKNLCKNSSSAYTDDIRWHNALNGTAFLRNLSVQINSHRGPWPNLFTFGFFIVFASFVALINIYFFTLLEEKCRNWTGYIWLVCDTLNLMFYGMSCYFLYLQRTSLQAIGKKVAVCVGENIVNFDYCTNQIKKFFREYLQLRKIILPWLRIIIFTSSFGLTVFFTWNYEENKYLSPSVLNDNQLNATFICSYACDKASFLKERNVLLFYNVLVISRNLMIAILALTAVGGFDIAYIWERFNMRLHFLTTASEGEQWKRLINFVKKLHPSTHAAVIFSFVIPLLGFGSAFLSNKHF
;
A
#
# COMPACT_ATOMS: atom_id res chain seq x y z
N MET A 1 -20.62 -12.06 -2.17
CA MET A 1 -20.45 -13.33 -2.92
C MET A 1 -21.31 -13.48 -4.18
N PRO A 2 -22.63 -13.19 -4.23
CA PRO A 2 -23.44 -13.41 -5.44
C PRO A 2 -22.99 -12.58 -6.65
N MET A 3 -22.48 -11.36 -6.43
CA MET A 3 -21.95 -10.49 -7.49
C MET A 3 -20.68 -11.07 -8.16
N TYR A 4 -19.89 -11.91 -7.48
CA TYR A 4 -18.69 -12.55 -8.05
C TYR A 4 -19.01 -13.72 -8.97
N ILE A 5 -20.05 -14.51 -8.64
CA ILE A 5 -20.51 -15.62 -9.48
C ILE A 5 -21.11 -15.07 -10.77
N VAL A 6 -21.91 -14.01 -10.66
CA VAL A 6 -22.43 -13.28 -11.84
C VAL A 6 -21.27 -12.70 -12.66
N TRP A 7 -20.28 -12.09 -12.01
CA TRP A 7 -19.11 -11.52 -12.68
C TRP A 7 -18.25 -12.56 -13.41
N THR A 8 -17.96 -13.71 -12.80
CA THR A 8 -17.16 -14.78 -13.44
C THR A 8 -17.91 -15.47 -14.58
N MET A 9 -19.23 -15.64 -14.45
CA MET A 9 -20.07 -16.17 -15.52
C MET A 9 -20.23 -15.20 -16.69
N GLU A 10 -20.38 -13.91 -16.42
CA GLU A 10 -20.52 -12.87 -17.45
C GLU A 10 -19.18 -12.57 -18.12
N TYR A 11 -18.06 -12.62 -17.38
CA TYR A 11 -16.71 -12.53 -17.91
C TYR A 11 -16.38 -13.69 -18.87
N ASN A 12 -16.81 -14.92 -18.55
CA ASN A 12 -16.61 -16.09 -19.41
C ASN A 12 -17.53 -16.11 -20.64
N ARG A 13 -18.67 -15.40 -20.64
CA ARG A 13 -19.62 -15.37 -21.77
C ARG A 13 -19.31 -14.31 -22.84
N VAL A 14 -18.56 -13.25 -22.51
CA VAL A 14 -18.39 -12.09 -23.41
C VAL A 14 -17.12 -12.15 -24.26
N LEU A 15 -16.22 -13.10 -24.02
CA LEU A 15 -14.98 -13.25 -24.80
C LEU A 15 -15.11 -14.42 -25.79
N PRO A 16 -15.37 -14.17 -27.09
CA PRO A 16 -15.31 -15.22 -28.10
C PRO A 16 -13.88 -15.75 -28.23
N ASP A 17 -13.75 -17.04 -28.59
CA ASP A 17 -12.51 -17.76 -28.86
C ASP A 17 -11.70 -17.15 -30.03
N THR A 18 -11.15 -15.95 -29.85
CA THR A 18 -10.17 -15.38 -30.77
C THR A 18 -8.79 -15.98 -30.44
N GLN A 19 -8.32 -16.87 -31.32
CA GLN A 19 -7.11 -17.69 -31.23
C GLN A 19 -5.77 -16.93 -31.28
N GLY A 20 -5.71 -15.68 -30.80
CA GLY A 20 -4.46 -14.96 -30.58
C GLY A 20 -4.10 -15.01 -29.11
N LEU A 21 -2.85 -15.32 -28.77
CA LEU A 21 -2.30 -15.55 -27.42
C LEU A 21 -2.40 -14.33 -26.48
N HIS A 22 -3.59 -13.81 -26.22
CA HIS A 22 -3.88 -12.77 -25.25
C HIS A 22 -3.75 -13.38 -23.86
N ARG A 23 -2.56 -13.24 -23.26
CA ARG A 23 -2.34 -13.60 -21.86
C ARG A 23 -3.33 -12.79 -20.99
N ARG A 24 -4.37 -13.47 -20.51
CA ARG A 24 -5.42 -12.90 -19.68
C ARG A 24 -4.81 -12.35 -18.38
N VAL A 25 -5.27 -11.18 -17.95
CA VAL A 25 -4.90 -10.62 -16.64
C VAL A 25 -5.37 -11.61 -15.57
N PRO A 26 -4.52 -11.95 -14.59
CA PRO A 26 -4.90 -12.96 -13.61
C PRO A 26 -6.09 -12.48 -12.76
N PRO A 27 -7.04 -13.36 -12.43
CA PRO A 27 -8.31 -12.97 -11.79
C PRO A 27 -8.09 -12.33 -10.41
N HIS A 28 -7.11 -12.81 -9.63
CA HIS A 28 -6.79 -12.25 -8.31
C HIS A 28 -6.37 -10.78 -8.40
N LEU A 29 -5.70 -10.36 -9.48
CA LEU A 29 -5.27 -8.98 -9.64
C LEU A 29 -6.45 -8.06 -9.90
N ILE A 30 -7.45 -8.53 -10.65
CA ILE A 30 -8.67 -7.76 -10.88
C ILE A 30 -9.40 -7.52 -9.56
N ILE A 31 -9.47 -8.53 -8.70
CA ILE A 31 -10.05 -8.40 -7.35
C ILE A 31 -9.27 -7.38 -6.53
N VAL A 32 -7.93 -7.47 -6.49
CA VAL A 32 -7.09 -6.49 -5.78
C VAL A 32 -7.34 -5.08 -6.28
N MET A 33 -7.30 -4.86 -7.60
CA MET A 33 -7.55 -3.55 -8.19
C MET A 33 -8.96 -3.03 -7.88
N TRP A 34 -9.96 -3.91 -7.84
CA TRP A 34 -11.33 -3.55 -7.50
C TRP A 34 -11.46 -3.15 -6.03
N CYS A 35 -10.88 -3.93 -5.11
CA CYS A 35 -10.85 -3.59 -3.68
C CYS A 35 -10.15 -2.26 -3.41
N LEU A 36 -9.12 -1.92 -4.19
CA LEU A 36 -8.34 -0.69 -4.04
C LEU A 36 -8.96 0.55 -4.70
N GLY A 37 -10.11 0.45 -5.38
CA GLY A 37 -10.68 1.60 -6.12
C GLY A 37 -9.98 1.92 -7.45
N VAL A 38 -9.01 1.09 -7.86
CA VAL A 38 -8.17 1.33 -9.04
C VAL A 38 -8.81 0.77 -10.33
N PHE A 39 -9.79 -0.14 -10.19
CA PHE A 39 -10.43 -0.80 -11.32
C PHE A 39 -11.36 0.14 -12.09
N LYS A 40 -11.20 0.18 -13.42
CA LYS A 40 -12.10 0.91 -14.31
C LYS A 40 -12.77 -0.08 -15.26
N SER A 41 -14.05 -0.34 -15.02
CA SER A 41 -14.84 -1.31 -15.79
C SER A 41 -15.09 -0.90 -17.24
N SER A 42 -14.86 0.36 -17.60
CA SER A 42 -15.23 0.90 -18.91
C SER A 42 -14.38 0.43 -20.08
N GLN A 43 -13.45 -0.50 -19.88
CA GLN A 43 -12.60 -1.03 -20.93
C GLN A 43 -12.67 -2.56 -20.90
N PRO A 44 -13.28 -3.21 -21.91
CA PRO A 44 -13.01 -4.63 -22.11
C PRO A 44 -11.50 -4.79 -22.26
N PHE A 45 -10.96 -5.89 -21.72
CA PHE A 45 -9.54 -6.24 -21.78
C PHE A 45 -9.05 -6.53 -23.22
N ASP A 46 -9.74 -6.02 -24.24
CA ASP A 46 -9.42 -6.09 -25.67
C ASP A 46 -8.27 -5.14 -26.03
N TYR A 47 -7.18 -5.23 -25.27
CA TYR A 47 -5.91 -4.66 -25.71
C TYR A 47 -5.25 -5.65 -26.67
N GLY A 48 -5.70 -5.59 -27.93
CA GLY A 48 -4.98 -6.10 -29.09
C GLY A 48 -3.55 -5.55 -29.10
N TYR A 49 -2.54 -6.42 -29.00
CA TYR A 49 -1.15 -6.01 -29.21
C TYR A 49 -0.90 -6.07 -30.73
N GLN A 50 -1.02 -4.94 -31.42
CA GLN A 50 -0.47 -4.83 -32.77
C GLN A 50 1.03 -4.55 -32.64
N ASP A 51 1.86 -5.32 -33.35
CA ASP A 51 3.33 -5.38 -33.23
C ASP A 51 4.08 -4.04 -33.38
N ASN A 52 3.39 -2.95 -33.73
CA ASN A 52 3.97 -1.63 -33.96
C ASN A 52 3.59 -0.58 -32.90
N TRP A 53 3.67 -0.88 -31.59
CA TRP A 53 3.53 0.05 -30.45
C TRP A 53 2.27 0.97 -30.41
N LYS A 54 1.40 0.88 -31.41
CA LYS A 54 0.14 1.60 -31.56
C LYS A 54 -0.95 0.66 -31.12
N LEU A 55 -1.36 0.81 -29.87
CA LEU A 55 -2.62 0.27 -29.39
C LEU A 55 -3.74 1.05 -30.10
N SER A 56 -4.17 0.53 -31.25
CA SER A 56 -5.40 0.98 -31.88
C SER A 56 -6.57 0.32 -31.13
N PRO A 57 -7.52 1.07 -30.55
CA PRO A 57 -8.73 0.45 -30.02
C PRO A 57 -9.39 -0.32 -31.15
N VAL A 58 -9.70 -1.59 -30.93
CA VAL A 58 -10.45 -2.40 -31.89
C VAL A 58 -11.75 -1.65 -32.17
N ARG A 59 -11.85 -1.04 -33.36
CA ARG A 59 -13.10 -0.43 -33.86
C ARG A 59 -14.05 -1.56 -34.21
N GLY A 60 -14.61 -2.19 -33.19
CA GLY A 60 -15.54 -3.29 -33.31
C GLY A 60 -16.76 -3.04 -32.44
N THR A 61 -17.83 -2.59 -33.07
CA THR A 61 -19.22 -2.53 -32.61
C THR A 61 -19.62 -1.44 -31.59
N GLU A 62 -20.61 -0.68 -32.04
CA GLU A 62 -21.14 0.54 -31.47
C GLU A 62 -22.16 0.30 -30.32
N ILE A 63 -21.95 1.05 -29.24
CA ILE A 63 -22.96 1.89 -28.55
C ILE A 63 -23.93 1.28 -27.50
N SER A 64 -24.28 -0.01 -27.43
CA SER A 64 -25.41 -0.40 -26.54
C SER A 64 -25.12 -0.78 -25.06
N LYS A 65 -23.87 -0.83 -24.56
CA LYS A 65 -23.58 -1.28 -23.15
C LYS A 65 -22.79 -0.30 -22.28
N ARG A 66 -23.05 1.01 -22.34
CA ARG A 66 -22.34 2.03 -21.52
C ARG A 66 -22.74 2.10 -20.03
N ARG A 67 -23.90 1.57 -19.62
CA ARG A 67 -24.41 1.71 -18.23
C ARG A 67 -23.79 0.78 -17.16
N PRO A 68 -23.54 -0.52 -17.38
CA PRO A 68 -23.03 -1.41 -16.31
C PRO A 68 -21.62 -1.02 -15.82
N ASN A 69 -20.83 -0.33 -16.66
CA ASN A 69 -19.44 0.04 -16.34
C ASN A 69 -19.30 1.17 -15.31
N ARG A 70 -20.33 2.01 -15.13
CA ARG A 70 -20.31 3.06 -14.09
C ARG A 70 -20.54 2.47 -12.70
N VAL A 71 -21.45 1.51 -12.59
CA VAL A 71 -21.78 0.84 -11.32
C VAL A 71 -20.56 0.11 -10.76
N LEU A 72 -19.82 -0.61 -11.60
CA LEU A 72 -18.60 -1.31 -11.17
C LEU A 72 -17.50 -0.34 -10.72
N THR A 73 -17.30 0.76 -11.43
CA THR A 73 -16.31 1.79 -11.03
C THR A 73 -16.73 2.44 -9.70
N LEU A 74 -18.01 2.79 -9.54
CA LEU A 74 -18.55 3.32 -8.28
C LEU A 74 -18.41 2.32 -7.13
N SER A 75 -18.69 1.04 -7.37
CA SER A 75 -18.54 -0.02 -6.36
C SER A 75 -17.08 -0.17 -5.92
N SER A 76 -16.13 -0.08 -6.85
CA SER A 76 -14.69 -0.12 -6.55
C SER A 76 -14.28 1.07 -5.69
N THR A 77 -14.81 2.28 -5.96
CA THR A 77 -14.54 3.47 -5.15
C THR A 77 -15.23 3.45 -3.79
N ALA A 78 -16.36 2.75 -3.65
CA ALA A 78 -17.10 2.64 -2.41
C ALA A 78 -16.32 1.83 -1.36
N VAL A 79 -15.58 0.79 -1.76
CA VAL A 79 -14.79 -0.05 -0.83
C VAL A 79 -13.81 0.75 0.05
N PRO A 80 -12.83 1.49 -0.51
CA PRO A 80 -11.88 2.25 0.30
C PRO A 80 -12.57 3.38 1.08
N PHE A 81 -13.67 3.95 0.55
CA PHE A 81 -14.45 4.96 1.26
C PHE A 81 -15.16 4.37 2.49
N THR A 82 -15.83 3.23 2.35
CA THR A 82 -16.50 2.53 3.46
C THR A 82 -15.50 2.11 4.54
N LEU A 83 -14.32 1.62 4.15
CA LEU A 83 -13.26 1.28 5.10
C LEU A 83 -12.72 2.53 5.83
N MET A 84 -12.56 3.65 5.12
CA MET A 84 -12.18 4.92 5.71
C MET A 84 -13.23 5.43 6.70
N THR A 85 -14.51 5.37 6.35
CA THR A 85 -15.59 5.74 7.27
C THR A 85 -15.65 4.82 8.47
N CYS A 86 -15.50 3.49 8.31
CA CYS A 86 -15.47 2.58 9.45
C CYS A 86 -14.26 2.88 10.36
N SER A 87 -13.09 3.09 9.78
CA SER A 87 -11.87 3.42 10.53
C SER A 87 -12.01 4.72 11.31
N LEU A 88 -12.65 5.74 10.73
CA LEU A 88 -12.92 7.00 11.42
C LEU A 88 -13.94 6.83 12.55
N SER A 89 -15.02 6.07 12.33
CA SER A 89 -16.00 5.75 13.36
C SER A 89 -15.36 5.02 14.54
N LEU A 90 -14.46 4.06 14.28
CA LEU A 90 -13.71 3.38 15.34
C LEU A 90 -12.79 4.34 16.10
N ALA A 91 -12.13 5.26 15.40
CA ALA A 91 -11.28 6.27 16.02
C ALA A 91 -12.07 7.19 16.96
N VAL A 92 -13.25 7.61 16.52
CA VAL A 92 -14.17 8.43 17.31
C VAL A 92 -14.68 7.68 18.54
N LEU A 93 -15.14 6.43 18.36
CA LEU A 93 -15.57 5.58 19.48
C LEU A 93 -14.43 5.39 20.49
N TYR A 94 -13.22 5.15 20.01
CA TYR A 94 -12.06 5.01 20.88
C TYR A 94 -11.69 6.31 21.61
N LEU A 95 -11.77 7.46 20.95
CA LEU A 95 -11.58 8.77 21.57
C LEU A 95 -12.58 9.03 22.71
N PHE A 96 -13.86 8.66 22.51
CA PHE A 96 -14.86 8.73 23.57
C PHE A 96 -14.53 7.82 24.75
N CYS A 97 -13.98 6.63 24.52
CA CYS A 97 -13.53 5.73 25.58
C CYS A 97 -12.29 6.27 26.31
N TYR A 98 -11.41 6.98 25.62
CA TYR A 98 -10.14 7.45 26.15
C TYR A 98 -10.29 8.66 27.08
N PHE A 99 -11.16 9.62 26.72
CA PHE A 99 -11.29 10.98 27.26
C PHE A 99 -10.57 11.27 28.60
N GLY A 100 -9.24 11.44 28.52
CA GLY A 100 -8.39 11.97 29.60
C GLY A 100 -7.88 10.98 30.64
N ARG A 101 -8.12 9.66 30.50
CA ARG A 101 -7.58 8.67 31.45
C ARG A 101 -6.09 8.45 31.22
N LEU A 102 -5.25 8.90 32.16
CA LEU A 102 -3.78 8.73 32.10
C LEU A 102 -3.37 7.28 31.88
N ASP A 103 -4.08 6.33 32.50
CA ASP A 103 -3.86 4.89 32.37
C ASP A 103 -3.98 4.35 30.94
N HIS A 104 -4.65 5.08 30.06
CA HIS A 104 -4.86 4.69 28.66
C HIS A 104 -4.03 5.52 27.68
N TYR A 105 -3.21 6.48 28.15
CA TYR A 105 -2.48 7.41 27.26
C TYR A 105 -1.53 6.68 26.29
N LEU A 106 -0.69 5.76 26.81
CA LEU A 106 0.27 5.04 25.98
C LEU A 106 -0.41 4.10 24.98
N ARG A 107 -1.52 3.46 25.40
CA ARG A 107 -2.40 2.68 24.50
C ARG A 107 -2.99 3.58 23.42
N PHE A 108 -3.42 4.77 23.79
CA PHE A 108 -3.98 5.75 22.88
C PHE A 108 -2.95 6.19 21.83
N VAL A 109 -1.74 6.53 22.26
CA VAL A 109 -0.63 6.88 21.37
C VAL A 109 -0.29 5.71 20.43
N SER A 110 -0.17 4.49 20.96
CA SER A 110 0.13 3.30 20.14
C SER A 110 -0.96 3.03 19.11
N PHE A 111 -2.24 3.14 19.48
CA PHE A 111 -3.34 2.87 18.56
C PHE A 111 -3.54 4.00 17.56
N PHE A 112 -3.68 5.24 18.03
CA PHE A 112 -4.12 6.36 17.20
C PHE A 112 -3.00 6.90 16.32
N ILE A 113 -1.83 7.15 16.90
CA ILE A 113 -0.70 7.77 16.20
C ILE A 113 0.02 6.74 15.34
N CYS A 114 0.20 5.52 15.83
CA CYS A 114 1.08 4.56 15.17
C CYS A 114 0.31 3.64 14.21
N TYR A 115 -0.75 3.01 14.70
CA TYR A 115 -1.50 2.02 13.94
C TYR A 115 -2.55 2.64 13.00
N TRP A 116 -3.51 3.39 13.56
CA TRP A 116 -4.66 3.91 12.84
C TRP A 116 -4.25 4.87 11.72
N LEU A 117 -3.35 5.81 12.01
CA LEU A 117 -2.83 6.76 11.03
C LEU A 117 -2.27 6.04 9.78
N THR A 118 -1.52 4.95 9.99
CA THR A 118 -0.89 4.18 8.92
C THR A 118 -1.93 3.50 8.01
N MET A 119 -2.99 2.95 8.61
CA MET A 119 -4.08 2.32 7.88
C MET A 119 -4.88 3.35 7.07
N VAL A 120 -5.25 4.47 7.71
CA VAL A 120 -6.10 5.50 7.09
C VAL A 120 -5.38 6.23 5.96
N ILE A 121 -4.09 6.54 6.09
CA ILE A 121 -3.34 7.21 5.01
C ILE A 121 -3.40 6.41 3.71
N THR A 122 -3.28 5.09 3.79
CA THR A 122 -3.36 4.23 2.61
C THR A 122 -4.74 4.34 1.96
N GLN A 123 -5.81 4.28 2.75
CA GLN A 123 -7.19 4.45 2.27
C GLN A 123 -7.44 5.83 1.66
N VAL A 124 -6.91 6.90 2.27
CA VAL A 124 -7.02 8.27 1.78
C VAL A 124 -6.34 8.41 0.41
N ILE A 125 -5.15 7.83 0.23
CA ILE A 125 -4.42 7.86 -1.04
C ILE A 125 -5.26 7.21 -2.15
N PHE A 126 -5.78 6.00 -1.91
CA PHE A 126 -6.57 5.27 -2.90
C PHE A 126 -7.92 5.93 -3.17
N THR A 127 -8.64 6.38 -2.13
CA THR A 127 -9.92 7.09 -2.28
C THR A 127 -9.74 8.39 -3.07
N THR A 128 -8.73 9.19 -2.72
CA THR A 128 -8.46 10.46 -3.41
C THR A 128 -8.06 10.24 -4.87
N ALA A 129 -7.24 9.22 -5.15
CA ALA A 129 -6.89 8.87 -6.53
C ALA A 129 -8.11 8.42 -7.33
N SER A 130 -8.97 7.61 -6.72
CA SER A 130 -10.20 7.10 -7.33
C SER A 130 -11.17 8.23 -7.66
N LEU A 131 -11.41 9.14 -6.71
CA LEU A 131 -12.24 10.33 -6.90
C LEU A 131 -11.69 11.24 -8.02
N LYS A 132 -10.38 11.49 -8.03
CA LYS A 132 -9.74 12.28 -9.11
C LYS A 132 -9.90 11.60 -10.47
N ASN A 133 -9.79 10.28 -10.54
CA ASN A 133 -9.98 9.52 -11.77
C ASN A 133 -11.44 9.52 -12.24
N LEU A 134 -12.42 9.61 -11.32
CA LEU A 134 -13.83 9.78 -11.63
C LEU A 134 -14.17 11.18 -12.13
N CYS A 135 -13.64 12.22 -11.48
CA CYS A 135 -13.93 13.62 -11.83
C CYS A 135 -13.22 14.10 -13.11
N LYS A 136 -12.22 13.36 -13.61
CA LYS A 136 -11.48 13.76 -14.80
C LYS A 136 -12.36 13.60 -16.06
N ASN A 137 -12.81 14.73 -16.60
CA ASN A 137 -13.45 14.77 -17.92
C ASN A 137 -12.50 14.16 -18.98
N SER A 138 -13.05 13.28 -19.81
CA SER A 138 -12.32 12.43 -20.78
C SER A 138 -11.44 13.23 -21.76
N SER A 139 -11.64 14.55 -21.90
CA SER A 139 -10.88 15.41 -22.82
C SER A 139 -9.51 15.89 -22.27
N SER A 140 -9.27 15.83 -20.95
CA SER A 140 -8.03 16.32 -20.31
C SER A 140 -6.96 15.22 -20.18
N ALA A 141 -7.09 14.10 -20.88
CA ALA A 141 -6.25 12.92 -20.68
C ALA A 141 -4.75 13.13 -21.02
N TYR A 142 -4.41 14.19 -21.76
CA TYR A 142 -3.08 14.33 -22.38
C TYR A 142 -2.30 15.60 -22.00
N THR A 143 -2.64 16.27 -20.90
CA THR A 143 -1.72 17.31 -20.39
C THR A 143 -0.48 16.63 -19.79
N ASP A 144 0.70 17.11 -20.17
CA ASP A 144 2.02 16.55 -19.83
C ASP A 144 2.41 16.64 -18.33
N ASP A 145 1.47 17.04 -17.47
CA ASP A 145 1.69 17.26 -16.05
C ASP A 145 2.00 15.97 -15.27
N ILE A 146 3.03 16.04 -14.44
CA ILE A 146 3.41 14.98 -13.49
C ILE A 146 2.45 14.97 -12.29
N ARG A 147 1.31 14.31 -12.44
CA ARG A 147 0.31 14.14 -11.38
C ARG A 147 0.47 12.79 -10.70
N TRP A 148 0.52 12.79 -9.35
CA TRP A 148 0.76 11.58 -8.56
C TRP A 148 -0.33 10.50 -8.78
N HIS A 149 -1.61 10.88 -8.80
CA HIS A 149 -2.73 9.94 -8.93
C HIS A 149 -2.73 9.13 -10.23
N ASN A 150 -2.01 9.57 -11.26
CA ASN A 150 -1.82 8.81 -12.50
C ASN A 150 -1.08 7.48 -12.25
N ALA A 151 -0.22 7.41 -11.23
CA ALA A 151 0.45 6.16 -10.86
C ALA A 151 -0.53 5.09 -10.35
N LEU A 152 -1.69 5.53 -9.84
CA LEU A 152 -2.78 4.65 -9.37
C LEU A 152 -3.89 4.51 -10.42
N ASN A 153 -3.63 4.86 -11.67
CA ASN A 153 -4.58 4.63 -12.75
C ASN A 153 -4.51 3.17 -13.22
N GLY A 154 -5.61 2.44 -13.08
CA GLY A 154 -5.69 1.03 -13.46
C GLY A 154 -5.35 0.76 -14.91
N THR A 155 -5.66 1.68 -15.82
CA THR A 155 -5.37 1.49 -17.26
C THR A 155 -3.88 1.61 -17.57
N ALA A 156 -3.22 2.61 -16.97
CA ALA A 156 -1.77 2.78 -17.07
C ALA A 156 -1.05 1.59 -16.44
N PHE A 157 -1.54 1.13 -15.28
CA PHE A 157 -1.00 -0.05 -14.61
C PHE A 157 -1.11 -1.32 -15.46
N LEU A 158 -2.30 -1.63 -16.00
CA LEU A 158 -2.50 -2.83 -16.82
C LEU A 158 -1.64 -2.81 -18.08
N ARG A 159 -1.49 -1.64 -18.72
CA ARG A 159 -0.58 -1.46 -19.85
C ARG A 159 0.87 -1.75 -19.46
N ASN A 160 1.29 -1.25 -18.30
CA ASN A 160 2.65 -1.41 -17.82
C ASN A 160 2.92 -2.86 -17.37
N LEU A 161 1.91 -3.52 -16.82
CA LEU A 161 1.95 -4.93 -16.44
C LEU A 161 1.98 -5.85 -17.67
N SER A 162 1.23 -5.56 -18.73
CA SER A 162 1.26 -6.37 -19.96
C SER A 162 2.65 -6.37 -20.59
N VAL A 163 3.36 -5.24 -20.52
CA VAL A 163 4.76 -5.13 -20.93
C VAL A 163 5.65 -6.09 -20.14
N GLN A 164 5.43 -6.23 -18.83
CA GLN A 164 6.17 -7.19 -17.99
C GLN A 164 5.80 -8.65 -18.33
N ILE A 165 4.50 -8.92 -18.50
CA ILE A 165 3.97 -10.24 -18.86
C ILE A 165 4.59 -10.74 -20.17
N ASN A 166 4.78 -9.86 -21.15
CA ASN A 166 5.35 -10.22 -22.44
C ASN A 166 6.88 -10.37 -22.41
N SER A 167 7.58 -9.73 -21.46
CA SER A 167 9.06 -9.78 -21.40
C SER A 167 9.61 -10.97 -20.64
N HIS A 168 8.83 -11.63 -19.79
CA HIS A 168 9.30 -12.77 -19.01
C HIS A 168 8.70 -14.07 -19.52
N ARG A 169 9.59 -14.98 -19.96
CA ARG A 169 9.32 -16.43 -20.04
C ARG A 169 9.37 -17.11 -18.65
N GLY A 170 9.67 -16.36 -17.58
CA GLY A 170 9.72 -16.85 -16.20
C GLY A 170 8.36 -16.88 -15.52
N PRO A 171 8.26 -17.55 -14.34
CA PRO A 171 7.04 -17.63 -13.58
C PRO A 171 6.56 -16.21 -13.24
N TRP A 172 5.25 -16.01 -13.36
CA TRP A 172 4.58 -14.73 -13.17
C TRP A 172 4.98 -14.08 -11.84
N PRO A 173 4.79 -12.77 -11.61
CA PRO A 173 4.84 -12.25 -10.24
C PRO A 173 3.87 -13.10 -9.41
N ASN A 174 4.46 -13.97 -8.59
CA ASN A 174 3.89 -15.26 -8.30
C ASN A 174 2.64 -15.11 -7.45
N LEU A 175 1.69 -16.04 -7.62
CA LEU A 175 0.64 -16.29 -6.64
C LEU A 175 1.23 -16.47 -5.24
N PHE A 176 2.49 -16.94 -5.15
CA PHE A 176 3.33 -16.93 -3.95
C PHE A 176 3.58 -15.54 -3.38
N THR A 177 3.94 -14.55 -4.18
CA THR A 177 4.16 -13.17 -3.71
C THR A 177 2.86 -12.55 -3.24
N PHE A 178 1.75 -12.74 -3.96
CA PHE A 178 0.43 -12.35 -3.49
C PHE A 178 0.10 -13.04 -2.15
N GLY A 179 0.35 -14.35 -2.08
CA GLY A 179 0.22 -15.16 -0.88
C GLY A 179 1.01 -14.57 0.28
N PHE A 180 2.27 -14.16 0.10
CA PHE A 180 3.08 -13.53 1.14
C PHE A 180 2.40 -12.30 1.76
N PHE A 181 1.93 -11.34 0.93
CA PHE A 181 1.29 -10.12 1.43
C PHE A 181 -0.03 -10.41 2.17
N ILE A 182 -0.83 -11.35 1.67
CA ILE A 182 -2.13 -11.69 2.25
C ILE A 182 -1.98 -12.57 3.49
N VAL A 183 -1.07 -13.54 3.47
CA VAL A 183 -0.79 -14.44 4.60
C VAL A 183 -0.28 -13.65 5.79
N PHE A 184 0.61 -12.66 5.58
CA PHE A 184 1.12 -11.87 6.69
C PHE A 184 0.05 -10.97 7.32
N ALA A 185 -0.80 -10.35 6.51
CA ALA A 185 -1.96 -9.60 6.99
C ALA A 185 -2.98 -10.51 7.71
N SER A 186 -3.23 -11.70 7.16
CA SER A 186 -4.14 -12.70 7.75
C SER A 186 -3.61 -13.24 9.07
N PHE A 187 -2.30 -13.45 9.19
CA PHE A 187 -1.65 -13.91 10.42
C PHE A 187 -1.85 -12.90 11.56
N VAL A 188 -1.63 -11.60 11.30
CA VAL A 188 -1.88 -10.55 12.31
C VAL A 188 -3.37 -10.45 12.64
N ALA A 189 -4.26 -10.61 11.65
CA ALA A 189 -5.70 -10.66 11.89
C ALA A 189 -6.09 -11.86 12.78
N LEU A 190 -5.51 -13.04 12.57
CA LEU A 190 -5.74 -14.22 13.41
C LEU A 190 -5.27 -14.00 14.85
N ILE A 191 -4.11 -13.38 15.05
CA ILE A 191 -3.64 -12.99 16.41
C ILE A 191 -4.65 -12.03 17.05
N ASN A 192 -5.18 -11.07 16.30
CA ASN A 192 -6.16 -10.12 16.80
C ASN A 192 -7.50 -10.78 17.18
N ILE A 193 -7.97 -11.73 16.35
CA ILE A 193 -9.17 -12.53 16.63
C ILE A 193 -8.94 -13.37 17.88
N TYR A 194 -7.80 -14.05 17.97
CA TYR A 194 -7.44 -14.86 19.12
C TYR A 194 -7.36 -14.02 20.41
N PHE A 195 -6.69 -12.87 20.34
CA PHE A 195 -6.66 -11.91 21.44
C PHE A 195 -8.07 -11.49 21.87
N PHE A 196 -8.98 -11.21 20.92
CA PHE A 196 -10.36 -10.89 21.23
C PHE A 196 -11.11 -12.05 21.91
N THR A 197 -10.83 -13.30 21.54
CA THR A 197 -11.44 -14.47 22.21
C THR A 197 -10.98 -14.67 23.65
N LEU A 198 -9.76 -14.23 23.98
CA LEU A 198 -9.20 -14.28 25.33
C LEU A 198 -9.77 -13.23 26.29
N LEU A 199 -10.43 -12.19 25.77
CA LEU A 199 -11.07 -11.19 26.61
C LEU A 199 -12.25 -11.79 27.38
N GLU A 200 -12.47 -11.32 28.62
CA GLU A 200 -13.62 -11.71 29.43
C GLU A 200 -14.94 -11.49 28.66
N GLU A 201 -15.93 -12.33 28.93
CA GLU A 201 -17.25 -12.27 28.27
C GLU A 201 -17.90 -10.89 28.33
N LYS A 202 -17.73 -10.18 29.45
CA LYS A 202 -18.25 -8.83 29.65
C LYS A 202 -17.62 -7.81 28.69
N CYS A 203 -16.37 -8.04 28.26
CA CYS A 203 -15.66 -7.18 27.32
C CYS A 203 -16.05 -7.48 25.85
N ARG A 204 -16.60 -8.67 25.57
CA ARG A 204 -16.97 -9.14 24.21
C ARG A 204 -18.34 -8.60 23.78
N ASN A 205 -18.47 -7.27 23.74
CA ASN A 205 -19.70 -6.61 23.28
C ASN A 205 -19.77 -6.52 21.74
N TRP A 206 -20.96 -6.23 21.21
CA TRP A 206 -21.20 -6.13 19.76
C TRP A 206 -20.31 -5.08 19.07
N THR A 207 -20.04 -3.96 19.75
CA THR A 207 -19.11 -2.92 19.29
C THR A 207 -17.69 -3.48 19.09
N GLY A 208 -17.23 -4.33 20.00
CA GLY A 208 -15.94 -5.02 19.91
C GLY A 208 -15.86 -5.96 18.70
N TYR A 209 -16.95 -6.68 18.38
CA TYR A 209 -17.01 -7.49 17.16
C TYR A 209 -16.93 -6.63 15.89
N ILE A 210 -17.67 -5.52 15.83
CA ILE A 210 -17.63 -4.59 14.69
C ILE A 210 -16.21 -4.03 14.51
N TRP A 211 -15.56 -3.66 15.61
CA TRP A 211 -14.17 -3.25 15.60
C TRP A 211 -13.29 -4.34 15.00
N LEU A 212 -13.33 -5.56 15.55
CA LEU A 212 -12.49 -6.67 15.11
C LEU A 212 -12.63 -6.92 13.61
N VAL A 213 -13.86 -6.88 13.09
CA VAL A 213 -14.13 -7.04 11.65
C VAL A 213 -13.51 -5.90 10.84
N CYS A 214 -13.77 -4.64 11.20
CA CYS A 214 -13.22 -3.51 10.46
C CYS A 214 -11.69 -3.46 10.54
N ASP A 215 -11.10 -3.80 11.67
CA ASP A 215 -9.65 -3.89 11.84
C ASP A 215 -9.03 -4.97 10.95
N THR A 216 -9.67 -6.14 10.91
CA THR A 216 -9.26 -7.24 10.01
C THR A 216 -9.33 -6.81 8.55
N LEU A 217 -10.42 -6.13 8.14
CA LEU A 217 -10.56 -5.62 6.79
C LEU A 217 -9.50 -4.56 6.45
N ASN A 218 -9.14 -3.70 7.41
CA ASN A 218 -8.07 -2.72 7.24
C ASN A 218 -6.70 -3.36 7.04
N LEU A 219 -6.37 -4.39 7.83
CA LEU A 219 -5.13 -5.16 7.68
C LEU A 219 -5.04 -5.80 6.29
N MET A 220 -6.13 -6.42 5.82
CA MET A 220 -6.19 -7.04 4.50
C MET A 220 -6.07 -6.00 3.38
N PHE A 221 -6.76 -4.86 3.51
CA PHE A 221 -6.65 -3.75 2.56
C PHE A 221 -5.23 -3.20 2.47
N TYR A 222 -4.55 -3.06 3.61
CA TYR A 222 -3.15 -2.64 3.68
C TYR A 222 -2.22 -3.64 2.97
N GLY A 223 -2.40 -4.94 3.22
CA GLY A 223 -1.67 -6.01 2.52
C GLY A 223 -1.86 -5.95 1.00
N MET A 224 -3.11 -5.80 0.53
CA MET A 224 -3.43 -5.63 -0.89
C MET A 224 -2.80 -4.37 -1.49
N SER A 225 -2.79 -3.27 -0.74
CA SER A 225 -2.16 -2.01 -1.15
C SER A 225 -0.66 -2.16 -1.34
N CYS A 226 0.02 -2.83 -0.40
CA CYS A 226 1.45 -3.11 -0.50
C CYS A 226 1.76 -4.03 -1.68
N TYR A 227 0.95 -5.07 -1.91
CA TYR A 227 1.09 -5.92 -3.09
C TYR A 227 0.92 -5.14 -4.40
N PHE A 228 -0.05 -4.23 -4.48
CA PHE A 228 -0.24 -3.39 -5.66
C PHE A 228 0.97 -2.47 -5.92
N LEU A 229 1.52 -1.83 -4.89
CA LEU A 229 2.74 -1.01 -4.99
C LEU A 229 3.96 -1.85 -5.39
N TYR A 230 4.06 -3.08 -4.90
CA TYR A 230 5.08 -4.04 -5.34
C TYR A 230 4.98 -4.32 -6.85
N LEU A 231 3.78 -4.57 -7.36
CA LEU A 231 3.57 -4.81 -8.79
C LEU A 231 3.91 -3.58 -9.63
N GLN A 232 3.50 -2.39 -9.20
CA GLN A 232 3.86 -1.13 -9.86
C GLN A 232 5.38 -0.95 -9.94
N ARG A 233 6.08 -1.20 -8.85
CA ARG A 233 7.54 -1.14 -8.78
C ARG A 233 8.21 -2.12 -9.74
N THR A 234 7.81 -3.39 -9.70
CA THR A 234 8.41 -4.43 -10.56
C THR A 234 8.12 -4.19 -12.03
N SER A 235 6.92 -3.71 -12.35
CA SER A 235 6.55 -3.28 -13.70
C SER A 235 7.41 -2.12 -14.18
N LEU A 236 7.62 -1.09 -13.34
CA LEU A 236 8.47 0.05 -13.67
C LEU A 236 9.92 -0.38 -13.92
N GLN A 237 10.45 -1.31 -13.12
CA GLN A 237 11.78 -1.89 -13.37
C GLN A 237 11.83 -2.55 -14.75
N ALA A 238 10.84 -3.36 -15.12
CA ALA A 238 10.77 -4.04 -16.41
C ALA A 238 10.72 -3.05 -17.58
N ILE A 239 9.94 -1.97 -17.45
CA ILE A 239 9.88 -0.87 -18.43
C ILE A 239 11.25 -0.22 -18.57
N GLY A 240 11.92 0.09 -17.45
CA GLY A 240 13.27 0.65 -17.48
C GLY A 240 14.27 -0.24 -18.22
N LYS A 241 14.20 -1.57 -18.05
CA LYS A 241 15.05 -2.51 -18.81
C LYS A 241 14.79 -2.40 -20.31
N LYS A 242 13.53 -2.38 -20.73
CA LYS A 242 13.14 -2.29 -22.14
C LYS A 242 13.53 -0.96 -22.77
N VAL A 243 13.31 0.14 -22.07
CA VAL A 243 13.69 1.47 -22.55
C VAL A 243 15.21 1.55 -22.73
N ALA A 244 16.00 0.98 -21.82
CA ALA A 244 17.46 0.95 -21.97
C ALA A 244 17.89 0.19 -23.24
N VAL A 245 17.31 -0.98 -23.51
CA VAL A 245 17.59 -1.76 -24.74
C VAL A 245 17.16 -1.00 -25.99
N CYS A 246 15.94 -0.46 -25.99
CA CYS A 246 15.39 0.32 -27.11
C CYS A 246 16.26 1.56 -27.43
N VAL A 247 16.76 2.25 -26.40
CA VAL A 247 17.68 3.37 -26.55
C VAL A 247 19.02 2.92 -27.14
N GLY A 248 19.54 1.77 -26.71
CA GLY A 248 20.77 1.19 -27.28
C GLY A 248 20.63 0.84 -28.76
N GLU A 249 19.48 0.32 -29.18
CA GLU A 249 19.22 -0.06 -30.58
C GLU A 249 18.90 1.13 -31.50
N ASN A 250 18.41 2.25 -30.96
CA ASN A 250 17.86 3.38 -31.74
C ASN A 250 18.59 4.71 -31.48
N ILE A 251 19.82 4.67 -30.99
CA ILE A 251 20.59 5.86 -30.60
C ILE A 251 20.72 6.90 -31.71
N VAL A 252 20.76 6.46 -32.98
CA VAL A 252 20.77 7.32 -34.18
C VAL A 252 19.60 8.32 -34.17
N ASN A 253 18.46 7.94 -33.60
CA ASN A 253 17.30 8.80 -33.42
C ASN A 253 17.24 9.35 -31.98
N PHE A 254 18.01 10.42 -31.75
CA PHE A 254 18.13 11.05 -30.44
C PHE A 254 16.79 11.54 -29.86
N ASP A 255 15.93 12.14 -30.70
CA ASP A 255 14.62 12.66 -30.25
C ASP A 255 13.69 11.54 -29.80
N TYR A 256 13.69 10.42 -30.52
CA TYR A 256 12.96 9.23 -30.12
C TYR A 256 13.46 8.70 -28.77
N CYS A 257 14.79 8.55 -28.61
CA CYS A 257 15.40 8.08 -27.37
C CYS A 257 15.07 8.99 -26.18
N THR A 258 15.23 10.31 -26.33
CA THR A 258 14.93 11.27 -25.25
C THR A 258 13.44 11.25 -24.88
N ASN A 259 12.54 11.07 -25.84
CA ASN A 259 11.11 10.93 -25.56
C ASN A 259 10.77 9.66 -24.78
N GLN A 260 11.40 8.52 -25.10
CA GLN A 260 11.23 7.29 -24.31
C GLN A 260 11.77 7.45 -22.89
N ILE A 261 12.94 8.07 -22.72
CA ILE A 261 13.52 8.34 -21.40
C ILE A 261 12.63 9.29 -20.60
N LYS A 262 12.12 10.38 -21.20
CA LYS A 262 11.19 11.31 -20.55
C LYS A 262 9.92 10.61 -20.09
N LYS A 263 9.36 9.72 -20.91
CA LYS A 263 8.17 8.94 -20.58
C LYS A 263 8.43 8.01 -19.40
N PHE A 264 9.52 7.26 -19.42
CA PHE A 264 9.92 6.40 -18.29
C PHE A 264 10.17 7.20 -17.02
N PHE A 265 10.93 8.29 -17.11
CA PHE A 265 11.24 9.17 -15.99
C PHE A 265 9.97 9.78 -15.37
N ARG A 266 8.98 10.13 -16.20
CA ARG A 266 7.67 10.61 -15.74
C ARG A 266 6.94 9.56 -14.92
N GLU A 267 6.84 8.32 -15.39
CA GLU A 267 6.20 7.22 -14.66
C GLU A 267 6.91 6.94 -13.33
N TYR A 268 8.25 6.95 -13.36
CA TYR A 268 9.08 6.84 -12.16
C TYR A 268 8.81 7.96 -11.14
N LEU A 269 8.78 9.23 -11.58
CA LEU A 269 8.51 10.36 -10.68
C LEU A 269 7.10 10.31 -10.11
N GLN A 270 6.09 9.91 -10.89
CA GLN A 270 4.71 9.77 -10.40
C GLN A 270 4.64 8.75 -9.27
N LEU A 271 5.30 7.59 -9.44
CA LEU A 271 5.35 6.56 -8.40
C LEU A 271 6.14 7.04 -7.17
N ARG A 272 7.29 7.68 -7.36
CA ARG A 272 8.14 8.19 -6.26
C ARG A 272 7.42 9.22 -5.40
N LYS A 273 6.64 10.12 -6.02
CA LYS A 273 5.86 11.15 -5.33
C LYS A 273 4.83 10.57 -4.35
N ILE A 274 4.33 9.35 -4.59
CA ILE A 274 3.42 8.66 -3.67
C ILE A 274 4.21 7.87 -2.64
N ILE A 275 5.13 7.01 -3.10
CA ILE A 275 5.82 6.05 -2.24
C ILE A 275 6.65 6.76 -1.18
N LEU A 276 7.36 7.83 -1.52
CA LEU A 276 8.33 8.44 -0.62
C LEU A 276 7.65 9.06 0.63
N PRO A 277 6.63 9.93 0.52
CA PRO A 277 5.92 10.44 1.70
C PRO A 277 5.21 9.33 2.48
N TRP A 278 4.58 8.38 1.79
CA TRP A 278 3.87 7.27 2.40
C TRP A 278 4.80 6.39 3.25
N LEU A 279 5.95 6.00 2.69
CA LEU A 279 6.94 5.17 3.37
C LEU A 279 7.56 5.90 4.56
N ARG A 280 7.84 7.20 4.45
CA ARG A 280 8.34 8.01 5.57
C ARG A 280 7.37 7.98 6.74
N ILE A 281 6.08 8.15 6.48
CA ILE A 281 5.07 8.11 7.54
C ILE A 281 5.03 6.72 8.16
N ILE A 282 5.01 5.64 7.37
CA ILE A 282 5.01 4.26 7.86
C ILE A 282 6.20 3.96 8.77
N ILE A 283 7.40 4.36 8.34
CA ILE A 283 8.62 4.10 9.10
C ILE A 283 8.60 4.89 10.40
N PHE A 284 8.22 6.17 10.32
CA PHE A 284 8.07 7.00 11.51
C PHE A 284 7.05 6.41 12.48
N THR A 285 5.85 6.06 12.03
CA THR A 285 4.79 5.51 12.89
C THR A 285 5.15 4.15 13.46
N SER A 286 5.79 3.28 12.68
CA SER A 286 6.20 1.94 13.16
C SER A 286 7.33 2.03 14.18
N SER A 287 8.34 2.87 13.93
CA SER A 287 9.45 3.06 14.87
C SER A 287 9.00 3.77 16.14
N PHE A 288 8.23 4.85 16.01
CA PHE A 288 7.64 5.56 17.15
C PHE A 288 6.71 4.64 17.97
N GLY A 289 5.88 3.83 17.31
CA GLY A 289 4.99 2.88 17.96
C GLY A 289 5.73 1.81 18.74
N LEU A 290 6.83 1.28 18.20
CA LEU A 290 7.69 0.35 18.94
C LEU A 290 8.35 1.04 20.14
N THR A 291 8.85 2.26 19.99
CA THR A 291 9.45 3.02 21.11
C THR A 291 8.44 3.23 22.23
N VAL A 292 7.24 3.74 21.91
CA VAL A 292 6.16 3.94 22.90
C VAL A 292 5.79 2.63 23.58
N PHE A 293 5.71 1.54 22.82
CA PHE A 293 5.41 0.21 23.34
C PHE A 293 6.48 -0.31 24.31
N PHE A 294 7.76 -0.15 24.01
CA PHE A 294 8.84 -0.56 24.90
C PHE A 294 8.92 0.31 26.15
N THR A 295 8.76 1.63 26.02
CA THR A 295 8.71 2.55 27.17
C THR A 295 7.55 2.19 28.10
N TRP A 296 6.37 1.88 27.55
CA TRP A 296 5.22 1.48 28.36
C TRP A 296 5.47 0.19 29.15
N ASN A 297 5.95 -0.88 28.49
CA ASN A 297 6.25 -2.14 29.16
C ASN A 297 7.34 -1.98 30.24
N TYR A 298 8.27 -1.04 30.05
CA TYR A 298 9.30 -0.71 31.04
C TYR A 298 8.70 -0.04 32.29
N GLU A 299 7.88 1.00 32.10
CA GLU A 299 7.25 1.70 33.23
C GLU A 299 6.28 0.78 33.99
N GLU A 300 5.50 -0.04 33.28
CA GLU A 300 4.49 -0.89 33.90
C GLU A 300 5.11 -1.96 34.82
N ASN A 301 6.26 -2.54 34.45
CA ASN A 301 7.02 -3.44 35.32
C ASN A 301 7.51 -2.77 36.61
N LYS A 302 7.66 -1.45 36.63
CA LYS A 302 8.12 -0.69 37.79
C LYS A 302 7.00 -0.39 38.79
N TYR A 303 5.74 -0.33 38.34
CA TYR A 303 4.58 0.06 39.15
C TYR A 303 3.65 -1.09 39.54
N LEU A 304 3.92 -2.33 39.13
CA LEU A 304 3.18 -3.55 39.48
C LEU A 304 3.32 -3.97 40.97
N SER A 305 3.56 -3.03 41.88
CA SER A 305 3.49 -3.29 43.33
C SER A 305 2.00 -3.38 43.74
N PRO A 306 1.53 -4.52 44.26
CA PRO A 306 0.11 -4.88 44.30
C PRO A 306 -0.75 -4.16 45.37
N SER A 307 -0.31 -3.04 45.94
CA SER A 307 -0.84 -2.58 47.23
C SER A 307 -1.91 -1.48 47.23
N VAL A 308 -2.30 -0.88 46.10
CA VAL A 308 -3.31 0.21 46.14
C VAL A 308 -4.20 0.24 44.90
N LEU A 309 -5.22 -0.63 44.85
CA LEU A 309 -6.40 -0.39 44.02
C LEU A 309 -7.64 -0.52 44.90
N ASN A 310 -8.17 0.61 45.33
CA ASN A 310 -9.46 0.71 46.01
C ASN A 310 -10.59 0.60 44.96
N ASP A 311 -11.44 -0.41 45.11
CA ASP A 311 -12.56 -0.84 44.24
C ASP A 311 -13.72 0.17 44.05
N ASN A 312 -13.59 1.43 44.46
CA ASN A 312 -14.75 2.33 44.62
C ASN A 312 -15.09 3.23 43.42
N GLN A 313 -14.70 2.88 42.18
CA GLN A 313 -15.04 3.65 40.98
C GLN A 313 -15.57 2.79 39.82
N LEU A 314 -16.76 2.18 39.97
CA LEU A 314 -17.43 1.51 38.84
C LEU A 314 -18.94 1.83 38.80
N ASN A 315 -19.27 3.02 38.32
CA ASN A 315 -20.56 3.32 37.69
C ASN A 315 -20.39 3.99 36.29
N ALA A 316 -19.19 3.91 35.70
CA ALA A 316 -18.95 4.38 34.34
C ALA A 316 -19.43 3.34 33.32
N THR A 317 -20.72 3.45 32.99
CA THR A 317 -21.42 3.05 31.76
C THR A 317 -20.70 2.14 30.73
N PHE A 318 -21.37 1.01 30.47
CA PHE A 318 -21.21 -0.11 29.53
C PHE A 318 -20.77 0.13 28.07
N ILE A 319 -20.35 1.33 27.67
CA ILE A 319 -20.21 1.69 26.25
C ILE A 319 -18.89 1.20 25.64
N CYS A 320 -17.85 0.95 26.44
CA CYS A 320 -16.50 0.66 25.94
C CYS A 320 -16.01 -0.74 26.33
N SER A 321 -15.76 -1.60 25.34
CA SER A 321 -15.11 -2.92 25.54
C SER A 321 -13.68 -2.80 26.07
N TYR A 322 -13.02 -1.67 25.81
CA TYR A 322 -11.71 -1.31 26.39
C TYR A 322 -11.79 -0.70 27.80
N ALA A 323 -12.99 -0.55 28.36
CA ALA A 323 -13.19 -0.16 29.76
C ALA A 323 -13.17 -1.35 30.72
N CYS A 324 -12.86 -2.57 30.25
CA CYS A 324 -12.47 -3.64 31.16
C CYS A 324 -11.26 -3.16 31.95
N ASP A 325 -11.45 -3.16 33.28
CA ASP A 325 -10.58 -2.46 34.22
C ASP A 325 -9.12 -2.85 33.97
N LYS A 326 -8.22 -1.87 34.04
CA LYS A 326 -6.77 -2.08 33.89
C LYS A 326 -6.30 -3.17 34.86
N ALA A 327 -6.93 -3.27 36.02
CA ALA A 327 -6.72 -4.33 37.00
C ALA A 327 -7.00 -5.73 36.44
N SER A 328 -8.16 -5.95 35.79
CA SER A 328 -8.51 -7.24 35.18
C SER A 328 -7.56 -7.60 34.03
N PHE A 329 -7.20 -6.61 33.21
CA PHE A 329 -6.30 -6.80 32.08
C PHE A 329 -4.88 -7.20 32.50
N LEU A 330 -4.38 -6.64 33.62
CA LEU A 330 -3.03 -6.91 34.13
C LEU A 330 -2.95 -8.16 35.01
N LYS A 331 -4.06 -8.61 35.57
CA LYS A 331 -4.09 -9.79 36.44
C LYS A 331 -3.79 -11.08 35.68
N GLU A 332 -4.18 -11.16 34.40
CA GLU A 332 -3.91 -12.33 33.56
C GLU A 332 -2.64 -12.14 32.71
N ARG A 333 -1.53 -12.72 33.18
CA ARG A 333 -0.22 -12.70 32.48
C ARG A 333 -0.29 -13.10 31.01
N ASN A 334 -1.20 -14.02 30.66
CA ASN A 334 -1.39 -14.48 29.29
C ASN A 334 -1.96 -13.38 28.38
N VAL A 335 -2.95 -12.61 28.85
CA VAL A 335 -3.59 -11.55 28.07
C VAL A 335 -2.59 -10.44 27.74
N LEU A 336 -1.77 -10.04 28.71
CA LEU A 336 -0.70 -9.06 28.51
C LEU A 336 0.34 -9.54 27.49
N LEU A 337 0.77 -10.81 27.58
CA LEU A 337 1.71 -11.40 26.63
C LEU A 337 1.14 -11.40 25.21
N PHE A 338 -0.11 -11.81 25.02
CA PHE A 338 -0.76 -11.81 23.71
C PHE A 338 -0.96 -10.41 23.14
N TYR A 339 -1.32 -9.43 23.98
CA TYR A 339 -1.40 -8.04 23.58
C TYR A 339 -0.05 -7.50 23.09
N ASN A 340 1.03 -7.83 23.80
CA ASN A 340 2.39 -7.46 23.43
C ASN A 340 2.79 -8.06 22.08
N VAL A 341 2.51 -9.35 21.86
CA VAL A 341 2.71 -10.01 20.57
C VAL A 341 1.89 -9.35 19.45
N LEU A 342 0.64 -8.96 19.73
CA LEU A 342 -0.22 -8.28 18.76
C LEU A 342 0.32 -6.90 18.36
N VAL A 343 0.76 -6.08 19.31
CA VAL A 343 1.30 -4.75 19.00
C VAL A 343 2.61 -4.83 18.22
N ILE A 344 3.52 -5.72 18.63
CA ILE A 344 4.79 -5.95 17.92
C ILE A 344 4.52 -6.47 16.51
N SER A 345 3.68 -7.50 16.36
CA SER A 345 3.38 -8.10 15.06
C SER A 345 2.70 -7.11 14.10
N ARG A 346 1.80 -6.25 14.58
CA ARG A 346 1.20 -5.17 13.78
C ARG A 346 2.25 -4.19 13.24
N ASN A 347 3.10 -3.66 14.11
CA ASN A 347 4.14 -2.69 13.70
C ASN A 347 5.17 -3.31 12.77
N LEU A 348 5.60 -4.56 13.04
CA LEU A 348 6.49 -5.30 12.16
C LEU A 348 5.84 -5.58 10.80
N MET A 349 4.58 -5.99 10.78
CA MET A 349 3.84 -6.23 9.53
C MET A 349 3.73 -4.97 8.68
N ILE A 350 3.35 -3.85 9.29
CA ILE A 350 3.28 -2.55 8.63
C ILE A 350 4.65 -2.20 7.99
N ALA A 351 5.73 -2.26 8.75
CA ALA A 351 7.06 -1.92 8.25
C ALA A 351 7.57 -2.90 7.17
N ILE A 352 7.51 -4.20 7.42
CA ILE A 352 8.06 -5.24 6.53
C ILE A 352 7.33 -5.25 5.19
N LEU A 353 5.99 -5.19 5.19
CA LEU A 353 5.23 -5.19 3.94
C LEU A 353 5.52 -3.93 3.11
N ALA A 354 5.60 -2.76 3.75
CA ALA A 354 5.94 -1.52 3.06
C ALA A 354 7.35 -1.55 2.46
N LEU A 355 8.35 -1.95 3.25
CA LEU A 355 9.74 -2.06 2.79
C LEU A 355 9.88 -3.08 1.66
N THR A 356 9.18 -4.20 1.75
CA THR A 356 9.16 -5.23 0.69
C THR A 356 8.47 -4.71 -0.57
N ALA A 357 7.37 -3.97 -0.43
CA ALA A 357 6.66 -3.38 -1.55
C ALA A 357 7.51 -2.38 -2.33
N VAL A 358 8.28 -1.56 -1.61
CA VAL A 358 9.19 -0.54 -2.17
C VAL A 358 10.52 -1.14 -2.62
N GLY A 359 10.94 -2.27 -2.05
CA GLY A 359 12.24 -2.89 -2.25
C GLY A 359 13.38 -2.14 -1.55
N GLY A 360 13.10 -1.51 -0.40
CA GLY A 360 14.04 -0.70 0.37
C GLY A 360 13.42 0.60 0.89
N PHE A 361 14.27 1.60 1.15
CA PHE A 361 13.87 2.91 1.71
C PHE A 361 13.53 3.98 0.67
N ASP A 362 13.90 3.76 -0.58
CA ASP A 362 13.58 4.65 -1.69
C ASP A 362 13.50 3.81 -2.98
N ILE A 363 12.74 4.28 -3.96
CA ILE A 363 12.76 3.70 -5.31
C ILE A 363 13.86 4.29 -6.19
N ALA A 364 14.70 5.18 -5.65
CA ALA A 364 15.84 5.80 -6.34
C ALA A 364 16.73 4.79 -7.09
N TYR A 365 16.94 3.60 -6.51
CA TYR A 365 17.74 2.54 -7.13
C TYR A 365 17.20 2.10 -8.51
N ILE A 366 15.91 2.29 -8.81
CA ILE A 366 15.35 1.96 -10.13
C ILE A 366 15.94 2.90 -11.19
N TRP A 367 16.03 4.19 -10.88
CA TRP A 367 16.63 5.19 -11.76
C TRP A 367 18.14 5.00 -11.85
N GLU A 368 18.82 4.73 -10.74
CA GLU A 368 20.27 4.45 -10.74
C GLU A 368 20.60 3.21 -11.56
N ARG A 369 19.83 2.12 -11.41
CA ARG A 369 20.01 0.90 -12.21
C ARG A 369 19.72 1.12 -13.68
N PHE A 370 18.75 1.96 -14.01
CA PHE A 370 18.50 2.39 -15.38
C PHE A 370 19.69 3.17 -15.95
N ASN A 371 20.20 4.14 -15.20
CA ASN A 371 21.37 4.94 -15.59
C ASN A 371 22.62 4.08 -15.78
N MET A 372 22.90 3.15 -14.86
CA MET A 372 24.00 2.19 -14.99
C MET A 372 23.86 1.34 -16.27
N ARG A 373 22.66 0.88 -16.61
CA ARG A 373 22.44 0.12 -17.85
C ARG A 373 22.73 0.95 -19.09
N LEU A 374 22.31 2.21 -19.12
CA LEU A 374 22.66 3.11 -20.22
C LEU A 374 24.17 3.31 -20.32
N HIS A 375 24.87 3.44 -19.20
CA HIS A 375 26.32 3.53 -19.17
C HIS A 375 27.03 2.28 -19.69
N PHE A 376 26.50 1.08 -19.46
CA PHE A 376 27.10 -0.15 -19.99
C PHE A 376 26.82 -0.39 -21.49
N LEU A 377 25.81 0.28 -22.05
CA LEU A 377 25.46 0.17 -23.47
C LEU A 377 26.26 1.12 -24.37
N THR A 378 27.06 2.02 -23.81
CA THR A 378 27.86 2.96 -24.61
C THR A 378 28.96 2.24 -25.38
N THR A 379 28.88 2.26 -26.71
CA THR A 379 29.94 1.82 -27.63
C THR A 379 30.86 2.99 -27.98
N ALA A 380 32.15 2.72 -28.18
CA ALA A 380 33.16 3.75 -28.45
C ALA A 380 32.93 4.51 -29.79
N SER A 381 32.21 3.91 -30.74
CA SER A 381 31.97 4.46 -32.08
C SER A 381 30.92 5.58 -32.14
N GLU A 382 30.04 5.71 -31.13
CA GLU A 382 28.90 6.64 -31.14
C GLU A 382 29.04 7.75 -30.07
N GLY A 383 30.29 8.03 -29.67
CA GLY A 383 30.61 8.73 -28.42
C GLY A 383 29.92 10.08 -28.21
N GLU A 384 29.67 10.88 -29.26
CA GLU A 384 29.07 12.22 -29.09
C GLU A 384 27.57 12.16 -28.75
N GLN A 385 26.79 11.32 -29.45
CA GLN A 385 25.36 11.17 -29.18
C GLN A 385 25.11 10.57 -27.81
N TRP A 386 25.90 9.56 -27.42
CA TRP A 386 25.88 8.99 -26.07
C TRP A 386 26.22 10.02 -25.00
N LYS A 387 27.24 10.86 -25.23
CA LYS A 387 27.60 11.94 -24.28
C LYS A 387 26.46 12.92 -24.08
N ARG A 388 25.78 13.34 -25.17
CA ARG A 388 24.60 14.21 -25.10
C ARG A 388 23.46 13.54 -24.32
N LEU A 389 23.21 12.26 -24.58
CA LEU A 389 22.15 11.50 -23.91
C LEU A 389 22.42 11.30 -22.42
N ILE A 390 23.64 10.93 -22.05
CA ILE A 390 24.05 10.78 -20.64
C ILE A 390 23.93 12.11 -19.92
N ASN A 391 24.36 13.22 -20.53
CA ASN A 391 24.19 14.54 -19.95
C ASN A 391 22.71 14.89 -19.76
N PHE A 392 21.85 14.51 -20.71
CA PHE A 392 20.40 14.65 -20.57
C PHE A 392 19.85 13.84 -19.39
N VAL A 393 20.23 12.56 -19.26
CA VAL A 393 19.82 11.69 -18.15
C VAL A 393 20.31 12.21 -16.80
N LYS A 394 21.55 12.70 -16.73
CA LYS A 394 22.12 13.34 -15.53
C LYS A 394 21.35 14.60 -15.13
N LYS A 395 20.91 15.43 -16.09
CA LYS A 395 20.06 16.59 -15.82
C LYS A 395 18.68 16.22 -15.26
N LEU A 396 18.19 15.01 -15.56
CA LEU A 396 16.96 14.47 -14.98
C LEU A 396 17.17 13.86 -13.59
N HIS A 397 18.38 13.90 -13.01
CA HIS A 397 18.61 13.27 -11.71
C HIS A 397 17.67 13.86 -10.64
N PRO A 398 16.83 13.03 -10.01
CA PRO A 398 15.86 13.55 -9.07
C PRO A 398 16.59 13.93 -7.78
N SER A 399 16.31 15.12 -7.23
CA SER A 399 16.91 15.56 -5.96
C SER A 399 16.53 14.58 -4.84
N THR A 400 17.51 13.89 -4.28
CA THR A 400 17.37 13.11 -3.05
C THR A 400 17.40 14.10 -1.89
N HIS A 401 16.24 14.40 -1.31
CA HIS A 401 16.17 15.29 -0.16
C HIS A 401 16.73 14.59 1.10
N ALA A 402 17.72 15.22 1.75
CA ALA A 402 18.30 14.81 3.05
C ALA A 402 17.25 14.58 4.16
N ALA A 403 16.04 15.14 4.01
CA ALA A 403 14.90 14.92 4.89
C ALA A 403 14.53 13.43 5.10
N VAL A 404 14.88 12.54 4.17
CA VAL A 404 14.72 11.08 4.39
C VAL A 404 15.53 10.66 5.61
N ILE A 405 16.82 10.99 5.65
CA ILE A 405 17.75 10.56 6.71
C ILE A 405 17.28 11.07 8.08
N PHE A 406 16.87 12.33 8.17
CA PHE A 406 16.40 12.92 9.42
C PHE A 406 15.12 12.25 9.98
N SER A 407 14.22 11.77 9.12
CA SER A 407 13.02 11.03 9.57
C SER A 407 13.33 9.67 10.20
N PHE A 408 14.52 9.10 9.97
CA PHE A 408 15.00 7.89 10.66
C PHE A 408 15.78 8.21 11.92
N VAL A 409 16.64 9.24 11.87
CA VAL A 409 17.54 9.56 12.97
C VAL A 409 16.75 9.90 14.22
N ILE A 410 15.64 10.66 14.13
CA ILE A 410 14.86 11.06 15.30
C ILE A 410 14.25 9.85 16.03
N PRO A 411 13.50 8.93 15.38
CA PRO A 411 13.00 7.73 16.05
C PRO A 411 14.10 6.76 16.50
N LEU A 412 15.20 6.62 15.75
CA LEU A 412 16.33 5.77 16.14
C LEU A 412 17.06 6.31 17.38
N LEU A 413 17.20 7.63 17.50
CA LEU A 413 17.73 8.27 18.70
C LEU A 413 16.79 8.07 19.90
N GLY A 414 15.48 8.18 19.70
CA GLY A 414 14.48 7.88 20.73
C GLY A 414 14.47 6.40 21.14
N PHE A 415 14.61 5.48 20.20
CA PHE A 415 14.74 4.05 20.47
C PHE A 415 16.05 3.74 21.20
N GLY A 416 17.16 4.33 20.74
CA GLY A 416 18.48 4.18 21.35
C GLY A 416 18.53 4.72 22.77
N SER A 417 17.93 5.88 23.03
CA SER A 417 17.86 6.44 24.39
C SER A 417 16.99 5.58 25.32
N ALA A 418 15.84 5.10 24.84
CA ALA A 418 14.99 4.17 25.59
C ALA A 418 15.70 2.85 25.90
N PHE A 419 16.45 2.30 24.93
CA PHE A 419 17.20 1.05 25.11
C PHE A 419 18.42 1.21 26.03
N LEU A 420 19.15 2.34 25.92
CA LEU A 420 20.32 2.61 26.76
C LEU A 420 19.94 2.97 28.21
N SER A 421 18.79 3.60 28.42
CA SER A 421 18.18 3.80 29.75
C SER A 421 18.04 2.47 30.52
N ASN A 422 17.89 1.36 29.80
CA ASN A 422 17.70 0.02 30.37
C ASN A 422 18.97 -0.60 30.97
N LYS A 423 20.17 -0.01 30.78
CA LYS A 423 21.45 -0.57 31.27
C LYS A 423 21.90 -0.09 32.66
N HIS A 424 21.13 0.77 33.32
CA HIS A 424 21.48 1.30 34.65
C HIS A 424 20.71 0.67 35.82
N PHE A 425 20.15 -0.54 35.65
CA PHE A 425 19.55 -1.32 36.74
C PHE A 425 19.99 -2.78 36.69
#